data_AF-A0A8J7CFT9-F1
#
_entry.id   AF-A0A8J7CFT9-F1
#
_cell.length_a   1.000
_cell.length_b   1.000
_cell.length_c   1.000
_cell.angle_alpha   90.00
_cell.angle_beta   90.00
_cell.angle_gamma   90.00
#
_symmetry.space_group_name_H-M   'P 1'
#
loop_
_entity.id
_entity.type
_entity.pdbx_description
1 polymer ?
#
loop_
_entity_poly.entity_id
_entity_poly.type
_entity_poly.pdbx_seq_one_letter_code
_entity_poly.pdbx_strand_id
1 'polypeptide(L)'
;MLDVKKLLIDVFDPQPGEVVTFAVDLPRDDVPDHEGWSARRAMAERWRGVMAEIASERNFEVRPILTFVASGANNADLPAEGRLGDDDVGLMDALKASTLVIAMTEFSATAPLANLAEAEDDFRAASMPGVQERMEGTALAADYSKVAARCKAIFDIMDGAVLCDVLFSTGHRCWFDLRHRMPEMDDGFLPRGKEGDRIINLPSGETYVVPYEGEFEAVPSWTAGTIPVMEEEELVLFHVVANTVVVVEGEGPVAERFAAFFDADAARANIAEVAFGVNDRAEVTGEVLEDEKAGFHWAFGRSDHLGGVVGVEDFESPESVVHQDIVYAEGNPVQVERAVIIHADGRQVAVIDKGEYKF
;
A
#
# COMPACT_ATOMS: atom_id res chain seq x y z
N MET A 1 2.19 9.71 -23.80
CA MET A 1 0.89 9.07 -23.53
C MET A 1 1.19 7.65 -23.16
N LEU A 2 0.68 7.17 -22.03
CA LEU A 2 0.87 5.79 -21.56
C LEU A 2 0.43 4.80 -22.63
N ASP A 3 1.21 3.74 -22.79
CA ASP A 3 0.75 2.54 -23.48
C ASP A 3 0.13 1.60 -22.44
N VAL A 4 -1.18 1.73 -22.24
CA VAL A 4 -1.94 0.90 -21.28
C VAL A 4 -1.79 -0.59 -21.63
N LYS A 5 -1.75 -0.93 -22.92
CA LYS A 5 -1.56 -2.32 -23.35
C LYS A 5 -0.21 -2.86 -22.88
N LYS A 6 0.87 -2.07 -23.04
CA LYS A 6 2.18 -2.41 -22.52
C LYS A 6 2.16 -2.55 -20.99
N LEU A 7 1.57 -1.61 -20.25
CA LEU A 7 1.47 -1.69 -18.79
C LEU A 7 0.78 -3.00 -18.35
N LEU A 8 -0.39 -3.29 -18.92
CA LEU A 8 -1.15 -4.50 -18.58
C LEU A 8 -0.38 -5.79 -18.90
N ILE A 9 0.42 -5.80 -19.98
CA ILE A 9 1.29 -6.95 -20.31
C ILE A 9 2.46 -7.06 -19.35
N ASP A 10 3.15 -5.96 -19.06
CA ASP A 10 4.37 -5.98 -18.25
C ASP A 10 4.09 -6.33 -16.78
N VAL A 11 2.97 -5.81 -16.24
CA VAL A 11 2.56 -6.05 -14.84
C VAL A 11 1.92 -7.42 -14.69
N PHE A 12 0.92 -7.72 -15.54
CA PHE A 12 0.05 -8.87 -15.30
C PHE A 12 0.41 -10.10 -16.14
N ASP A 13 1.15 -9.94 -17.23
CA ASP A 13 1.41 -10.98 -18.24
C ASP A 13 0.27 -12.01 -18.39
N PRO A 14 -0.94 -11.61 -18.82
CA PRO A 14 -2.08 -12.52 -18.83
C PRO A 14 -1.85 -13.73 -19.75
N GLN A 15 -2.17 -14.92 -19.24
CA GLN A 15 -1.95 -16.23 -19.85
C GLN A 15 -3.24 -16.82 -20.44
N PRO A 16 -3.14 -17.74 -21.42
CA PRO A 16 -4.31 -18.43 -21.95
C PRO A 16 -5.15 -19.10 -20.85
N GLY A 17 -6.48 -18.97 -20.97
CA GLY A 17 -7.45 -19.54 -20.03
C GLY A 17 -7.60 -18.81 -18.70
N GLU A 18 -6.98 -17.64 -18.51
CA GLU A 18 -7.30 -16.75 -17.39
C GLU A 18 -8.68 -16.12 -17.52
N VAL A 19 -9.21 -15.69 -16.38
CA VAL A 19 -10.47 -14.94 -16.28
C VAL A 19 -10.18 -13.63 -15.56
N VAL A 20 -10.22 -12.53 -16.29
CA VAL A 20 -9.89 -11.19 -15.79
C VAL A 20 -11.16 -10.41 -15.49
N THR A 21 -11.23 -9.84 -14.28
CA THR A 21 -12.35 -8.99 -13.85
C THR A 21 -11.82 -7.63 -13.41
N PHE A 22 -12.40 -6.56 -13.96
CA PHE A 22 -12.24 -5.21 -13.43
C PHE A 22 -13.35 -4.97 -12.40
N ALA A 23 -12.97 -4.54 -11.20
CA ALA A 23 -13.89 -4.28 -10.10
C ALA A 23 -13.84 -2.79 -9.72
N VAL A 24 -15.00 -2.15 -9.59
CA VAL A 24 -15.12 -0.75 -9.15
C VAL A 24 -16.21 -0.63 -8.11
N ASP A 25 -16.04 0.28 -7.17
CA ASP A 25 -17.07 0.60 -6.19
C ASP A 25 -17.92 1.80 -6.62
N LEU A 26 -19.10 1.90 -6.01
CA LEU A 26 -20.09 2.92 -6.24
C LEU A 26 -20.31 3.76 -4.97
N PRO A 27 -20.66 5.05 -5.13
CA PRO A 27 -21.01 5.96 -4.04
C PRO A 27 -22.07 5.39 -3.08
N ARG A 28 -22.00 5.86 -1.85
CA ARG A 28 -22.96 5.58 -0.78
C ARG A 28 -23.74 6.85 -0.43
N ASP A 29 -24.81 6.71 0.34
CA ASP A 29 -25.57 7.86 0.81
C ASP A 29 -24.74 8.79 1.73
N ASP A 30 -23.82 8.22 2.49
CA ASP A 30 -22.93 8.90 3.44
C ASP A 30 -21.59 9.36 2.84
N VAL A 31 -21.22 8.82 1.68
CA VAL A 31 -20.01 9.18 0.93
C VAL A 31 -20.39 9.52 -0.52
N PRO A 32 -20.67 10.81 -0.81
CA PRO A 32 -21.11 11.21 -2.14
C PRO A 32 -19.99 11.06 -3.17
N ASP A 33 -20.40 10.88 -4.43
CA ASP A 33 -19.47 10.83 -5.56
C ASP A 33 -18.69 12.14 -5.73
N HIS A 34 -17.52 12.04 -6.35
CA HIS A 34 -16.72 13.19 -6.78
C HIS A 34 -16.13 12.95 -8.17
N GLU A 35 -15.58 14.01 -8.77
CA GLU A 35 -15.07 13.99 -10.14
C GLU A 35 -13.99 12.91 -10.34
N GLY A 36 -13.07 12.77 -9.39
CA GLY A 36 -12.02 11.74 -9.41
C GLY A 36 -12.58 10.33 -9.42
N TRP A 37 -13.55 10.01 -8.56
CA TRP A 37 -14.15 8.67 -8.49
C TRP A 37 -14.99 8.35 -9.73
N SER A 38 -15.76 9.32 -10.23
CA SER A 38 -16.44 9.22 -11.53
C SER A 38 -15.46 8.97 -12.69
N ALA A 39 -14.36 9.70 -12.75
CA ALA A 39 -13.32 9.54 -13.77
C ALA A 39 -12.63 8.18 -13.68
N ARG A 40 -12.38 7.66 -12.46
CA ARG A 40 -11.81 6.34 -12.21
C ARG A 40 -12.67 5.21 -12.78
N ARG A 41 -14.00 5.28 -12.62
CA ARG A 41 -14.91 4.30 -13.23
C ARG A 41 -14.88 4.35 -14.76
N ALA A 42 -14.76 5.55 -15.35
CA ALA A 42 -14.55 5.68 -16.79
C ALA A 42 -13.18 5.15 -17.25
N MET A 43 -12.13 5.33 -16.44
CA MET A 43 -10.79 4.78 -16.68
C MET A 43 -10.79 3.25 -16.65
N ALA A 44 -11.48 2.64 -15.69
CA ALA A 44 -11.64 1.19 -15.61
C ALA A 44 -12.27 0.59 -16.87
N GLU A 45 -13.33 1.21 -17.44
CA GLU A 45 -13.93 0.71 -18.69
C GLU A 45 -12.96 0.82 -19.88
N ARG A 46 -12.16 1.89 -19.95
CA ARG A 46 -11.12 2.00 -20.99
C ARG A 46 -10.07 0.91 -20.85
N TRP A 47 -9.55 0.68 -19.64
CA TRP A 47 -8.55 -0.34 -19.37
C TRP A 47 -9.09 -1.75 -19.64
N ARG A 48 -10.36 -2.02 -19.28
CA ARG A 48 -11.05 -3.26 -19.61
C ARG A 48 -11.15 -3.47 -21.13
N GLY A 49 -11.45 -2.42 -21.89
CA GLY A 49 -11.45 -2.44 -23.35
C GLY A 49 -10.09 -2.86 -23.93
N VAL A 50 -9.00 -2.26 -23.43
CA VAL A 50 -7.63 -2.64 -23.82
C VAL A 50 -7.31 -4.09 -23.43
N MET A 51 -7.69 -4.52 -22.22
CA MET A 51 -7.51 -5.90 -21.78
C MET A 51 -8.26 -6.89 -22.68
N ALA A 52 -9.47 -6.55 -23.15
CA ALA A 52 -10.24 -7.38 -24.09
C ALA A 52 -9.55 -7.52 -25.45
N GLU A 53 -8.84 -6.49 -25.91
CA GLU A 53 -7.99 -6.59 -27.11
C GLU A 53 -6.85 -7.60 -26.88
N ILE A 54 -6.14 -7.51 -25.75
CA ILE A 54 -5.09 -8.48 -25.36
C ILE A 54 -5.68 -9.91 -25.27
N ALA A 55 -6.88 -10.05 -24.70
CA ALA A 55 -7.58 -11.32 -24.56
C ALA A 55 -7.83 -12.02 -25.89
N SER A 56 -8.21 -11.25 -26.92
CA SER A 56 -8.40 -11.77 -28.27
C SER A 56 -7.11 -12.30 -28.91
N GLU A 57 -5.95 -11.77 -28.49
CA GLU A 57 -4.62 -12.17 -28.97
C GLU A 57 -4.03 -13.35 -28.18
N ARG A 58 -4.38 -13.47 -26.89
CA ARG A 58 -3.77 -14.43 -25.95
C ARG A 58 -4.72 -15.52 -25.42
N ASN A 59 -5.95 -15.57 -25.89
CA ASN A 59 -6.93 -16.63 -25.59
C ASN A 59 -7.28 -16.76 -24.09
N PHE A 60 -7.71 -15.66 -23.48
CA PHE A 60 -8.28 -15.62 -22.13
C PHE A 60 -9.61 -14.83 -22.12
N GLU A 61 -10.31 -14.80 -20.99
CA GLU A 61 -11.60 -14.12 -20.83
C GLU A 61 -11.44 -12.79 -20.09
N VAL A 62 -12.15 -11.75 -20.57
CA VAL A 62 -12.36 -10.50 -19.82
C VAL A 62 -13.85 -10.33 -19.57
N ARG A 63 -14.24 -10.36 -18.30
CA ARG A 63 -15.64 -10.26 -17.88
C ARG A 63 -16.17 -8.83 -18.00
N PRO A 64 -17.50 -8.63 -17.94
CA PRO A 64 -18.07 -7.31 -17.68
C PRO A 64 -17.50 -6.69 -16.40
N ILE A 65 -17.57 -5.36 -16.25
CA ILE A 65 -17.19 -4.72 -14.99
C ILE A 65 -18.05 -5.26 -13.84
N LEU A 66 -17.38 -5.60 -12.75
CA LEU A 66 -17.99 -5.89 -11.47
C LEU A 66 -18.14 -4.58 -10.68
N THR A 67 -19.36 -4.22 -10.34
CA THR A 67 -19.68 -3.03 -9.53
C THR A 67 -20.25 -3.44 -8.19
N PHE A 68 -19.94 -2.70 -7.12
CA PHE A 68 -20.50 -2.92 -5.79
C PHE A 68 -20.57 -1.61 -5.01
N VAL A 69 -21.33 -1.56 -3.93
CA VAL A 69 -21.38 -0.37 -3.06
C VAL A 69 -20.06 -0.26 -2.29
N ALA A 70 -19.44 0.92 -2.25
CA ALA A 70 -18.17 1.13 -1.53
C ALA A 70 -18.20 0.58 -0.11
N SER A 71 -17.07 0.09 0.41
CA SER A 71 -16.96 -0.44 1.77
C SER A 71 -17.18 0.65 2.84
N GLY A 72 -16.76 1.88 2.55
CA GLY A 72 -16.83 3.04 3.46
C GLY A 72 -15.58 3.23 4.31
N ALA A 73 -14.62 2.29 4.26
CA ALA A 73 -13.32 2.39 4.91
C ALA A 73 -12.27 1.56 4.15
N ASN A 74 -11.01 2.01 4.17
CA ASN A 74 -9.89 1.28 3.59
C ASN A 74 -9.72 -0.07 4.30
N ASN A 75 -9.54 -1.15 3.53
CA ASN A 75 -9.31 -2.51 4.01
C ASN A 75 -10.43 -3.13 4.86
N ALA A 76 -11.62 -2.51 4.88
CA ALA A 76 -12.82 -3.11 5.45
C ALA A 76 -13.37 -4.26 4.59
N ASP A 77 -14.26 -5.06 5.19
CA ASP A 77 -14.94 -6.14 4.47
C ASP A 77 -15.72 -5.62 3.26
N LEU A 78 -15.66 -6.38 2.16
CA LEU A 78 -16.45 -6.10 0.97
C LEU A 78 -17.93 -6.44 1.20
N PRO A 79 -18.89 -5.72 0.59
CA PRO A 79 -20.31 -6.01 0.75
C PRO A 79 -20.67 -7.40 0.19
N ALA A 80 -21.80 -7.96 0.64
CA ALA A 80 -22.23 -9.29 0.22
C ALA A 80 -22.59 -9.38 -1.27
N GLU A 81 -23.17 -8.31 -1.83
CA GLU A 81 -23.75 -8.28 -3.17
C GLU A 81 -23.04 -7.26 -4.06
N GLY A 82 -22.99 -7.56 -5.36
CA GLY A 82 -22.52 -6.68 -6.41
C GLY A 82 -23.28 -6.93 -7.72
N ARG A 83 -22.84 -6.32 -8.80
CA ARG A 83 -23.39 -6.49 -10.14
C ARG A 83 -22.29 -6.72 -11.16
N LEU A 84 -22.37 -7.82 -11.91
CA LEU A 84 -21.47 -8.11 -13.00
C LEU A 84 -22.15 -7.72 -14.32
N GLY A 85 -21.77 -6.56 -14.87
CA GLY A 85 -22.55 -5.94 -15.93
C GLY A 85 -23.97 -5.62 -15.43
N ASP A 86 -24.98 -6.26 -16.02
CA ASP A 86 -26.39 -6.03 -15.65
C ASP A 86 -26.91 -7.05 -14.61
N ASP A 87 -26.16 -8.10 -14.30
CA ASP A 87 -26.61 -9.21 -13.46
C ASP A 87 -26.24 -9.01 -11.98
N ASP A 88 -27.19 -9.20 -11.06
CA ASP A 88 -26.92 -9.22 -9.61
C ASP A 88 -26.18 -10.52 -9.23
N VAL A 89 -25.10 -10.38 -8.45
CA VAL A 89 -24.22 -11.49 -8.07
C VAL A 89 -23.76 -11.36 -6.63
N GLY A 90 -23.52 -12.50 -5.97
CA GLY A 90 -22.74 -12.52 -4.73
C GLY A 90 -21.32 -12.03 -5.02
N LEU A 91 -20.88 -10.96 -4.35
CA LEU A 91 -19.65 -10.26 -4.71
C LEU A 91 -18.42 -11.17 -4.59
N MET A 92 -18.33 -11.89 -3.47
CA MET A 92 -17.21 -12.80 -3.21
C MET A 92 -17.17 -13.97 -4.20
N ASP A 93 -18.33 -14.50 -4.59
CA ASP A 93 -18.41 -15.58 -5.58
C ASP A 93 -17.97 -15.09 -6.97
N ALA A 94 -18.34 -13.85 -7.32
CA ALA A 94 -17.90 -13.22 -8.56
C ALA A 94 -16.39 -12.99 -8.58
N LEU A 95 -15.79 -12.55 -7.47
CA LEU A 95 -14.33 -12.38 -7.34
C LEU A 95 -13.62 -13.74 -7.44
N LYS A 96 -14.07 -14.76 -6.70
CA LYS A 96 -13.55 -16.14 -6.74
C LYS A 96 -13.57 -16.79 -8.11
N ALA A 97 -14.54 -16.42 -8.95
CA ALA A 97 -14.62 -16.92 -10.32
C ALA A 97 -13.57 -16.30 -11.28
N SER A 98 -12.71 -15.41 -10.79
CA SER A 98 -11.65 -14.75 -11.56
C SER A 98 -10.28 -15.32 -11.21
N THR A 99 -9.35 -15.32 -12.16
CA THR A 99 -7.93 -15.58 -11.88
C THR A 99 -7.19 -14.27 -11.60
N LEU A 100 -7.57 -13.17 -12.27
CA LEU A 100 -7.01 -11.83 -12.05
C LEU A 100 -8.12 -10.83 -11.77
N VAL A 101 -8.01 -10.10 -10.66
CA VAL A 101 -8.86 -8.95 -10.36
C VAL A 101 -8.05 -7.66 -10.40
N ILE A 102 -8.55 -6.66 -11.12
CA ILE A 102 -8.02 -5.28 -11.10
C ILE A 102 -9.07 -4.41 -10.44
N ALA A 103 -8.86 -4.07 -9.17
CA ALA A 103 -9.81 -3.31 -8.35
C ALA A 103 -9.44 -1.82 -8.36
N MET A 104 -10.26 -1.00 -9.01
CA MET A 104 -10.08 0.45 -9.12
C MET A 104 -11.15 1.17 -8.29
N THR A 105 -10.94 1.18 -6.98
CA THR A 105 -11.94 1.56 -5.97
C THR A 105 -11.66 2.95 -5.37
N GLU A 106 -12.60 3.49 -4.62
CA GLU A 106 -12.38 4.65 -3.75
C GLU A 106 -11.70 4.24 -2.45
N PHE A 107 -12.17 3.16 -1.84
CA PHE A 107 -11.56 2.60 -0.63
C PHE A 107 -10.70 1.39 -0.94
N SER A 108 -9.58 1.23 -0.25
CA SER A 108 -8.66 0.11 -0.44
C SER A 108 -9.37 -1.22 -0.23
N ALA A 109 -9.16 -2.11 -1.20
CA ALA A 109 -9.60 -3.50 -1.14
C ALA A 109 -8.41 -4.46 -1.00
N THR A 110 -7.21 -3.96 -0.67
CA THR A 110 -5.99 -4.79 -0.57
C THR A 110 -6.20 -5.96 0.39
N ALA A 111 -6.61 -5.70 1.64
CA ALA A 111 -6.78 -6.76 2.65
C ALA A 111 -7.82 -7.84 2.27
N PRO A 112 -9.07 -7.52 1.87
CA PRO A 112 -10.02 -8.56 1.48
C PRO A 112 -9.58 -9.33 0.20
N LEU A 113 -8.87 -8.69 -0.73
CA LEU A 113 -8.33 -9.37 -1.91
C LEU A 113 -7.10 -10.23 -1.58
N ALA A 114 -6.28 -9.83 -0.61
CA ALA A 114 -5.16 -10.62 -0.10
C ALA A 114 -5.67 -11.92 0.56
N ASN A 115 -6.67 -11.81 1.45
CA ASN A 115 -7.34 -12.97 2.05
C ASN A 115 -7.89 -13.93 0.98
N LEU A 116 -8.43 -13.39 -0.12
CA LEU A 116 -8.93 -14.19 -1.22
C LEU A 116 -7.79 -14.87 -2.00
N ALA A 117 -6.68 -14.16 -2.23
CA ALA A 117 -5.49 -14.72 -2.85
C ALA A 117 -4.92 -15.89 -2.03
N GLU A 118 -4.85 -15.76 -0.71
CA GLU A 118 -4.44 -16.86 0.17
C GLU A 118 -5.37 -18.07 0.09
N ALA A 119 -6.69 -17.84 0.00
CA ALA A 119 -7.68 -18.89 -0.04
C ALA A 119 -7.77 -19.62 -1.39
N GLU A 120 -7.37 -18.99 -2.49
CA GLU A 120 -7.55 -19.51 -3.86
C GLU A 120 -6.21 -19.54 -4.62
N ASP A 121 -5.67 -20.73 -4.89
CA ASP A 121 -4.32 -20.95 -5.46
C ASP A 121 -4.04 -20.25 -6.81
N ASP A 122 -5.08 -19.99 -7.61
CA ASP A 122 -4.96 -19.39 -8.96
C ASP A 122 -5.54 -17.97 -9.03
N PHE A 123 -5.76 -17.35 -7.86
CA PHE A 123 -6.20 -15.97 -7.75
C PHE A 123 -5.02 -15.02 -7.55
N ARG A 124 -5.08 -13.87 -8.20
CA ARG A 124 -4.19 -12.72 -7.99
C ARG A 124 -4.96 -11.42 -8.20
N ALA A 125 -4.52 -10.34 -7.58
CA ALA A 125 -5.16 -9.05 -7.74
C ALA A 125 -4.22 -7.85 -7.70
N ALA A 126 -4.64 -6.77 -8.34
CA ALA A 126 -4.11 -5.43 -8.11
C ALA A 126 -5.19 -4.57 -7.47
N SER A 127 -4.87 -3.95 -6.33
CA SER A 127 -5.73 -2.97 -5.68
C SER A 127 -5.23 -1.56 -5.99
N MET A 128 -6.12 -0.69 -6.43
CA MET A 128 -5.80 0.65 -6.93
C MET A 128 -6.73 1.70 -6.29
N PRO A 129 -6.79 1.80 -4.95
CA PRO A 129 -7.65 2.76 -4.27
C PRO A 129 -7.26 4.20 -4.61
N GLY A 130 -8.23 5.06 -4.88
CA GLY A 130 -7.92 6.45 -5.14
C GLY A 130 -7.34 6.71 -6.53
N VAL A 131 -6.89 5.69 -7.29
CA VAL A 131 -6.13 5.87 -8.54
C VAL A 131 -6.77 6.90 -9.48
N GLN A 132 -5.95 7.82 -9.95
CA GLN A 132 -6.41 8.98 -10.72
C GLN A 132 -5.93 8.86 -12.18
N GLU A 133 -6.74 9.33 -13.13
CA GLU A 133 -6.38 9.29 -14.57
C GLU A 133 -5.06 9.99 -14.87
N ARG A 134 -4.74 11.07 -14.14
CA ARG A 134 -3.44 11.75 -14.25
C ARG A 134 -2.25 10.83 -13.98
N MET A 135 -2.44 9.75 -13.22
CA MET A 135 -1.39 8.77 -12.91
C MET A 135 -0.92 7.99 -14.14
N GLU A 136 -1.75 7.93 -15.19
CA GLU A 136 -1.31 7.44 -16.50
C GLU A 136 -0.16 8.30 -17.08
N GLY A 137 0.03 9.54 -16.62
CA GLY A 137 1.15 10.39 -16.99
C GLY A 137 2.40 10.24 -16.12
N THR A 138 2.26 9.66 -14.93
CA THR A 138 3.23 9.69 -13.83
C THR A 138 3.61 8.26 -13.42
N ALA A 139 3.29 7.79 -12.20
CA ALA A 139 3.75 6.51 -11.67
C ALA A 139 3.33 5.27 -12.51
N LEU A 140 2.15 5.28 -13.14
CA LEU A 140 1.72 4.17 -14.02
C LEU A 140 2.52 4.14 -15.33
N ALA A 141 3.14 5.25 -15.73
CA ALA A 141 4.00 5.33 -16.91
C ALA A 141 5.47 5.01 -16.61
N ALA A 142 5.80 4.55 -15.40
CA ALA A 142 7.14 4.12 -15.05
C ALA A 142 7.62 2.94 -15.90
N ASP A 143 8.94 2.79 -15.98
CA ASP A 143 9.55 1.57 -16.51
C ASP A 143 9.62 0.55 -15.37
N TYR A 144 8.61 -0.33 -15.28
CA TYR A 144 8.47 -1.29 -14.18
C TYR A 144 9.67 -2.26 -14.08
N SER A 145 10.44 -2.47 -15.16
CA SER A 145 11.69 -3.24 -15.07
C SER A 145 12.75 -2.53 -14.23
N LYS A 146 12.80 -1.18 -14.28
CA LYS A 146 13.70 -0.38 -13.44
C LYS A 146 13.16 -0.24 -12.03
N VAL A 147 11.83 -0.09 -11.88
CA VAL A 147 11.18 -0.08 -10.57
C VAL A 147 11.51 -1.38 -9.83
N ALA A 148 11.29 -2.53 -10.44
CA ALA A 148 11.62 -3.83 -9.86
C ALA A 148 13.11 -3.98 -9.52
N ALA A 149 14.02 -3.48 -10.37
CA ALA A 149 15.44 -3.50 -10.08
C ALA A 149 15.80 -2.63 -8.85
N ARG A 150 15.14 -1.48 -8.66
CA ARG A 150 15.35 -0.63 -7.48
C ARG A 150 14.75 -1.26 -6.22
N CYS A 151 13.54 -1.82 -6.29
CA CYS A 151 12.95 -2.57 -5.18
C CYS A 151 13.90 -3.69 -4.75
N LYS A 152 14.40 -4.48 -5.71
CA LYS A 152 15.34 -5.56 -5.43
C LYS A 152 16.63 -5.08 -4.77
N ALA A 153 17.15 -3.92 -5.16
CA ALA A 153 18.34 -3.33 -4.55
C ALA A 153 18.09 -2.97 -3.07
N ILE A 154 16.92 -2.40 -2.74
CA ILE A 154 16.54 -2.11 -1.36
C ILE A 154 16.31 -3.40 -0.56
N PHE A 155 15.61 -4.37 -1.15
CA PHE A 155 15.39 -5.69 -0.54
C PHE A 155 16.72 -6.33 -0.14
N ASP A 156 17.71 -6.37 -1.06
CA ASP A 156 19.02 -6.97 -0.79
C ASP A 156 19.81 -6.24 0.31
N ILE A 157 19.55 -4.95 0.51
CA ILE A 157 20.12 -4.19 1.61
C ILE A 157 19.41 -4.54 2.93
N MET A 158 18.08 -4.68 2.92
CA MET A 158 17.27 -4.95 4.11
C MET A 158 17.31 -6.41 4.56
N ASP A 159 17.55 -7.35 3.66
CA ASP A 159 17.56 -8.78 3.98
C ASP A 159 18.62 -9.10 5.06
N GLY A 160 18.16 -9.72 6.15
CA GLY A 160 18.96 -10.01 7.34
C GLY A 160 19.47 -8.77 8.10
N ALA A 161 18.87 -7.59 7.91
CA ALA A 161 19.13 -6.42 8.74
C ALA A 161 18.48 -6.55 10.12
N VAL A 162 18.92 -5.72 11.07
CA VAL A 162 18.37 -5.67 12.44
C VAL A 162 17.78 -4.32 12.80
N LEU A 163 18.13 -3.25 12.08
CA LEU A 163 17.62 -1.91 12.38
C LEU A 163 17.58 -1.04 11.11
N CYS A 164 16.53 -0.26 10.95
CA CYS A 164 16.47 0.89 10.05
C CYS A 164 16.57 2.16 10.89
N ASP A 165 17.54 3.00 10.59
CA ASP A 165 17.87 4.22 11.32
C ASP A 165 17.55 5.44 10.47
N VAL A 166 16.49 6.18 10.83
CA VAL A 166 15.91 7.25 10.02
C VAL A 166 16.04 8.59 10.73
N LEU A 167 16.76 9.52 10.09
CA LEU A 167 16.87 10.93 10.46
C LEU A 167 15.99 11.76 9.52
N PHE A 168 15.06 12.50 10.09
CA PHE A 168 14.16 13.40 9.36
C PHE A 168 14.79 14.79 9.18
N SER A 169 14.33 15.53 8.16
CA SER A 169 14.80 16.90 7.85
C SER A 169 14.54 17.92 8.96
N THR A 170 13.68 17.58 9.94
CA THR A 170 13.44 18.37 11.15
C THR A 170 14.46 18.13 12.26
N GLY A 171 15.41 17.20 12.07
CA GLY A 171 16.40 16.79 13.06
C GLY A 171 15.95 15.71 14.04
N HIS A 172 14.68 15.28 13.97
CA HIS A 172 14.14 14.16 14.73
C HIS A 172 14.60 12.83 14.13
N ARG A 173 14.54 11.75 14.92
CA ARG A 173 15.08 10.45 14.54
C ARG A 173 14.25 9.32 15.11
N CYS A 174 14.02 8.29 14.31
CA CYS A 174 13.39 7.05 14.72
C CYS A 174 14.23 5.85 14.28
N TRP A 175 14.33 4.85 15.14
CA TRP A 175 14.86 3.54 14.80
C TRP A 175 13.69 2.57 14.66
N PHE A 176 13.72 1.75 13.62
CA PHE A 176 12.75 0.70 13.38
C PHE A 176 13.44 -0.66 13.47
N ASP A 177 12.90 -1.54 14.29
CA ASP A 177 13.45 -2.87 14.52
C ASP A 177 13.13 -3.81 13.37
N LEU A 178 14.16 -4.35 12.72
CA LEU A 178 13.99 -5.24 11.56
C LEU A 178 14.19 -6.72 11.90
N ARG A 179 14.49 -7.03 13.17
CA ARG A 179 14.73 -8.41 13.60
C ARG A 179 13.47 -9.26 13.38
N HIS A 180 13.63 -10.56 13.15
CA HIS A 180 12.50 -11.50 13.07
C HIS A 180 11.51 -11.24 11.92
N ARG A 181 11.89 -10.41 10.96
CA ARG A 181 11.08 -10.02 9.81
C ARG A 181 11.85 -10.26 8.52
N MET A 182 11.12 -10.41 7.42
CA MET A 182 11.64 -10.47 6.07
C MET A 182 11.12 -9.24 5.34
N PRO A 183 11.95 -8.46 4.61
CA PRO A 183 11.43 -7.42 3.75
C PRO A 183 10.62 -8.04 2.60
N GLU A 184 9.71 -7.25 2.04
CA GLU A 184 8.87 -7.60 0.90
C GLU A 184 8.95 -6.52 -0.18
N MET A 185 8.47 -6.84 -1.38
CA MET A 185 8.51 -5.92 -2.52
C MET A 185 7.16 -5.84 -3.20
N ASP A 186 6.65 -4.61 -3.35
CA ASP A 186 5.65 -4.29 -4.36
C ASP A 186 6.35 -3.67 -5.58
N ASP A 187 6.84 -4.54 -6.46
CA ASP A 187 7.62 -4.20 -7.66
C ASP A 187 6.77 -4.04 -8.93
N GLY A 188 5.45 -4.23 -8.81
CA GLY A 188 4.50 -4.24 -9.92
C GLY A 188 4.66 -5.44 -10.86
N PHE A 189 5.36 -6.49 -10.45
CA PHE A 189 5.38 -7.77 -11.15
C PHE A 189 4.36 -8.72 -10.53
N LEU A 190 3.28 -9.00 -11.25
CA LEU A 190 2.21 -9.88 -10.79
C LEU A 190 1.82 -10.85 -11.91
N PRO A 191 2.66 -11.77 -12.39
CA PRO A 191 2.24 -12.79 -13.37
C PRO A 191 1.34 -13.86 -12.73
N ARG A 192 0.64 -14.65 -13.56
CA ARG A 192 -0.05 -15.86 -13.07
C ARG A 192 0.97 -16.86 -12.52
N GLY A 193 0.69 -17.41 -11.34
CA GLY A 193 1.60 -18.36 -10.67
C GLY A 193 2.83 -17.72 -10.03
N LYS A 194 2.80 -16.40 -9.78
CA LYS A 194 3.80 -15.72 -8.94
C LYS A 194 3.94 -16.46 -7.60
N GLU A 195 5.19 -16.70 -7.19
CA GLU A 195 5.51 -17.21 -5.85
C GLU A 195 5.40 -16.08 -4.82
N GLY A 196 4.94 -16.40 -3.61
CA GLY A 196 4.70 -15.42 -2.55
C GLY A 196 3.42 -14.63 -2.78
N ASP A 197 3.46 -13.34 -2.47
CA ASP A 197 2.30 -12.47 -2.50
C ASP A 197 1.75 -12.24 -3.91
N ARG A 198 0.46 -12.58 -4.05
CA ARG A 198 -0.32 -12.48 -5.28
C ARG A 198 -1.27 -11.28 -5.28
N ILE A 199 -0.98 -10.30 -4.43
CA ILE A 199 -1.63 -9.00 -4.36
C ILE A 199 -0.56 -7.91 -4.55
N ILE A 200 -0.90 -6.84 -5.27
CA ILE A 200 -0.07 -5.62 -5.37
C ILE A 200 -0.93 -4.37 -5.25
N ASN A 201 -0.33 -3.25 -4.91
CA ASN A 201 -0.88 -1.95 -5.26
C ASN A 201 -0.40 -1.52 -6.64
N LEU A 202 -1.25 -0.82 -7.41
CA LEU A 202 -0.87 -0.28 -8.70
C LEU A 202 -1.35 1.19 -8.79
N PRO A 203 -0.47 2.18 -9.04
CA PRO A 203 0.97 2.06 -9.29
C PRO A 203 1.77 1.42 -8.16
N SER A 204 2.84 0.72 -8.52
CA SER A 204 3.73 0.01 -7.59
C SER A 204 5.07 0.72 -7.50
N GLY A 205 5.94 0.19 -6.63
CA GLY A 205 7.35 0.53 -6.62
C GLY A 205 7.86 0.85 -5.24
N GLU A 206 7.81 -0.13 -4.34
CA GLU A 206 8.43 -0.01 -3.04
C GLU A 206 9.05 -1.31 -2.55
N THR A 207 9.83 -1.19 -1.49
CA THR A 207 10.26 -2.29 -0.65
C THR A 207 9.95 -1.93 0.77
N TYR A 208 9.25 -2.83 1.45
CA TYR A 208 8.69 -2.58 2.75
C TYR A 208 8.99 -3.71 3.73
N VAL A 209 8.73 -3.45 5.00
CA VAL A 209 8.81 -4.43 6.07
C VAL A 209 7.92 -3.96 7.22
N VAL A 210 7.17 -4.87 7.83
CA VAL A 210 6.55 -4.62 9.13
C VAL A 210 7.66 -4.66 10.19
N PRO A 211 7.93 -3.59 10.95
CA PRO A 211 8.92 -3.63 12.02
C PRO A 211 8.56 -4.72 13.06
N TYR A 212 9.55 -5.24 13.77
CA TYR A 212 9.30 -6.19 14.85
C TYR A 212 8.43 -5.55 15.94
N GLU A 213 7.30 -6.16 16.25
CA GLU A 213 6.27 -5.57 17.11
C GLU A 213 6.47 -5.94 18.59
N GLY A 214 7.45 -6.80 18.90
CA GLY A 214 7.78 -7.20 20.26
C GLY A 214 6.96 -8.39 20.77
N GLU A 215 6.42 -9.20 19.86
CA GLU A 215 5.52 -10.31 20.17
C GLU A 215 6.19 -11.52 20.85
N PHE A 216 7.53 -11.55 20.97
CA PHE A 216 8.21 -12.64 21.66
C PHE A 216 8.44 -12.31 23.14
N GLU A 217 8.16 -13.30 23.98
CA GLU A 217 8.31 -13.18 25.43
C GLU A 217 9.73 -12.71 25.80
N ALA A 218 9.81 -11.63 26.59
CA ALA A 218 11.05 -11.01 27.07
C ALA A 218 12.00 -10.48 25.97
N VAL A 219 11.53 -10.31 24.73
CA VAL A 219 12.27 -9.68 23.64
C VAL A 219 11.51 -8.43 23.19
N PRO A 220 11.70 -7.26 23.85
CA PRO A 220 11.01 -6.05 23.43
C PRO A 220 11.50 -5.58 22.05
N SER A 221 10.59 -4.95 21.31
CA SER A 221 10.94 -4.21 20.10
C SER A 221 11.91 -3.08 20.41
N TRP A 222 12.86 -2.87 19.50
CA TRP A 222 13.77 -1.73 19.51
C TRP A 222 13.22 -0.52 18.75
N THR A 223 12.03 -0.63 18.16
CA THR A 223 11.40 0.49 17.46
C THR A 223 11.11 1.61 18.46
N ALA A 224 11.81 2.73 18.31
CA ALA A 224 11.73 3.86 19.23
C ALA A 224 12.28 5.15 18.63
N GLY A 225 11.81 6.30 19.12
CA GLY A 225 12.31 7.61 18.73
C GLY A 225 11.19 8.64 18.61
N THR A 226 11.40 9.64 17.75
CA THR A 226 10.41 10.67 17.45
C THR A 226 10.20 10.76 15.95
N ILE A 227 8.95 10.63 15.52
CA ILE A 227 8.54 10.76 14.13
C ILE A 227 7.78 12.08 13.95
N PRO A 228 8.28 13.02 13.13
CA PRO A 228 7.60 14.26 12.81
C PRO A 228 6.50 14.05 11.76
N VAL A 229 5.29 14.54 11.99
CA VAL A 229 4.16 14.49 11.07
C VAL A 229 3.69 15.92 10.80
N MET A 230 3.54 16.28 9.53
CA MET A 230 3.00 17.57 9.13
C MET A 230 1.61 17.36 8.51
N GLU A 231 0.60 18.00 9.08
CA GLU A 231 -0.76 17.98 8.55
C GLU A 231 -1.41 19.34 8.80
N GLU A 232 -2.16 19.87 7.84
CA GLU A 232 -2.81 21.19 7.94
C GLU A 232 -1.87 22.33 8.39
N GLU A 233 -0.60 22.31 7.93
CA GLU A 233 0.48 23.25 8.32
C GLU A 233 0.90 23.18 9.80
N GLU A 234 0.41 22.19 10.56
CA GLU A 234 0.81 21.91 11.93
C GLU A 234 1.82 20.76 11.98
N LEU A 235 2.97 21.01 12.61
CA LEU A 235 3.95 19.96 12.92
C LEU A 235 3.59 19.30 14.26
N VAL A 236 3.34 18.00 14.21
CA VAL A 236 3.09 17.14 15.36
C VAL A 236 4.23 16.13 15.48
N LEU A 237 4.60 15.75 16.70
CA LEU A 237 5.64 14.78 16.97
C LEU A 237 5.06 13.53 17.62
N PHE A 238 5.27 12.37 17.01
CA PHE A 238 4.90 11.09 17.58
C PHE A 238 6.11 10.48 18.29
N HIS A 239 6.03 10.32 19.60
CA HIS A 239 7.06 9.62 20.38
C HIS A 239 6.75 8.14 20.41
N VAL A 240 7.70 7.35 19.93
CA VAL A 240 7.57 5.90 19.78
C VAL A 240 8.44 5.20 20.81
N VAL A 241 7.89 4.20 21.48
CA VAL A 241 8.60 3.32 22.40
C VAL A 241 8.08 1.90 22.19
N ALA A 242 9.00 0.95 21.96
CA ALA A 242 8.68 -0.47 21.80
C ALA A 242 7.56 -0.72 20.77
N ASN A 243 7.70 -0.13 19.58
CA ASN A 243 6.75 -0.24 18.47
C ASN A 243 5.38 0.42 18.67
N THR A 244 5.25 1.31 19.65
CA THR A 244 3.97 1.99 19.93
C THR A 244 4.17 3.49 20.00
N VAL A 245 3.28 4.26 19.36
CA VAL A 245 3.14 5.70 19.59
C VAL A 245 2.59 5.89 21.00
N VAL A 246 3.41 6.41 21.91
CA VAL A 246 3.05 6.56 23.34
C VAL A 246 2.67 7.99 23.72
N VAL A 247 3.13 8.98 22.94
CA VAL A 247 2.82 10.40 23.16
C VAL A 247 2.72 11.09 21.80
N VAL A 248 1.70 11.94 21.67
CA VAL A 248 1.58 12.94 20.61
C VAL A 248 1.94 14.29 21.21
N GLU A 249 3.04 14.90 20.75
CA GLU A 249 3.48 16.25 21.15
C GLU A 249 3.09 17.27 20.08
N GLY A 250 2.36 18.30 20.51
CA GLY A 250 1.91 19.44 19.71
C GLY A 250 0.87 20.24 20.49
N GLU A 251 0.61 21.49 20.08
CA GLU A 251 -0.29 22.40 20.81
C GLU A 251 -1.55 22.79 20.02
N GLY A 252 -1.70 22.30 18.78
CA GLY A 252 -2.80 22.67 17.91
C GLY A 252 -3.85 21.56 17.73
N PRO A 253 -4.90 21.85 16.92
CA PRO A 253 -6.02 20.94 16.70
C PRO A 253 -5.60 19.61 16.06
N VAL A 254 -4.52 19.58 15.28
CA VAL A 254 -4.03 18.34 14.66
C VAL A 254 -3.44 17.41 15.73
N ALA A 255 -2.65 17.96 16.65
CA ALA A 255 -2.13 17.18 17.78
C ALA A 255 -3.25 16.63 18.68
N GLU A 256 -4.27 17.45 18.98
CA GLU A 256 -5.44 17.01 19.76
C GLU A 256 -6.20 15.89 19.03
N ARG A 257 -6.36 15.98 17.70
CA ARG A 257 -7.02 14.96 16.88
C ARG A 257 -6.26 13.65 16.89
N PHE A 258 -4.94 13.66 16.69
CA PHE A 258 -4.13 12.43 16.72
C PHE A 258 -4.07 11.82 18.12
N ALA A 259 -3.94 12.63 19.18
CA ALA A 259 -3.98 12.13 20.55
C ALA A 259 -5.30 11.40 20.83
N ALA A 260 -6.45 12.03 20.51
CA ALA A 260 -7.75 11.40 20.65
C ALA A 260 -7.91 10.15 19.77
N PHE A 261 -7.32 10.15 18.58
CA PHE A 261 -7.36 9.02 17.65
C PHE A 261 -6.64 7.78 18.22
N PHE A 262 -5.42 7.95 18.74
CA PHE A 262 -4.65 6.86 19.36
C PHE A 262 -5.19 6.45 20.74
N ASP A 263 -5.72 7.40 21.53
CA ASP A 263 -6.34 7.10 22.84
C ASP A 263 -7.64 6.29 22.69
N ALA A 264 -8.33 6.41 21.55
CA ALA A 264 -9.58 5.72 21.30
C ALA A 264 -9.40 4.24 20.93
N ASP A 265 -8.21 3.81 20.51
CA ASP A 265 -7.91 2.40 20.24
C ASP A 265 -6.40 2.18 20.23
N ALA A 266 -5.91 1.33 21.14
CA ALA A 266 -4.49 1.04 21.28
C ALA A 266 -3.87 0.40 20.03
N ALA A 267 -4.64 -0.38 19.24
CA ALA A 267 -4.14 -1.01 18.01
C ALA A 267 -3.75 0.03 16.96
N ARG A 268 -4.36 1.22 16.98
CA ARG A 268 -3.99 2.32 16.07
C ARG A 268 -2.58 2.85 16.30
N ALA A 269 -2.05 2.71 17.51
CA ALA A 269 -0.74 3.23 17.87
C ALA A 269 0.42 2.31 17.47
N ASN A 270 0.14 1.12 16.93
CA ASN A 270 1.14 0.17 16.44
C ASN A 270 1.87 0.72 15.22
N ILE A 271 3.20 0.59 15.14
CA ILE A 271 3.94 0.87 13.91
C ILE A 271 3.81 -0.34 12.99
N ALA A 272 3.11 -0.16 11.88
CA ALA A 272 2.64 -1.23 11.02
C ALA A 272 3.53 -1.46 9.80
N GLU A 273 4.29 -0.46 9.35
CA GLU A 273 5.11 -0.57 8.15
C GLU A 273 6.26 0.43 8.15
N VAL A 274 7.37 0.07 7.51
CA VAL A 274 8.42 0.97 7.04
C VAL A 274 8.77 0.60 5.61
N ALA A 275 8.75 1.59 4.73
CA ALA A 275 8.88 1.35 3.30
C ALA A 275 9.68 2.42 2.57
N PHE A 276 10.22 2.01 1.43
CA PHE A 276 11.01 2.84 0.53
C PHE A 276 10.40 2.83 -0.87
N GLY A 277 9.63 3.87 -1.20
CA GLY A 277 9.13 4.12 -2.54
C GLY A 277 10.25 4.51 -3.50
N VAL A 278 10.30 3.88 -4.68
CA VAL A 278 11.37 3.99 -5.69
C VAL A 278 10.85 4.19 -7.12
N ASN A 279 9.56 4.50 -7.28
CA ASN A 279 8.96 4.82 -8.56
C ASN A 279 9.39 6.24 -9.01
N ASP A 280 10.28 6.32 -9.99
CA ASP A 280 10.88 7.59 -10.44
C ASP A 280 9.95 8.47 -11.27
N ARG A 281 8.70 8.06 -11.47
CA ARG A 281 7.67 8.87 -12.11
C ARG A 281 6.52 9.21 -11.18
N ALA A 282 6.54 8.76 -9.92
CA ALA A 282 5.55 9.14 -8.94
C ALA A 282 5.68 10.64 -8.58
N GLU A 283 4.54 11.29 -8.41
CA GLU A 283 4.45 12.71 -8.08
C GLU A 283 3.67 12.89 -6.78
N VAL A 284 4.26 13.64 -5.83
CA VAL A 284 3.61 13.96 -4.55
C VAL A 284 2.48 14.98 -4.78
N THR A 285 1.25 14.57 -4.51
CA THR A 285 0.04 15.36 -4.73
C THR A 285 -0.95 15.35 -3.56
N GLY A 286 -0.66 14.57 -2.51
CA GLY A 286 -1.58 14.29 -1.41
C GLY A 286 -2.45 13.05 -1.64
N GLU A 287 -2.20 12.28 -2.70
CA GLU A 287 -2.86 11.00 -2.96
C GLU A 287 -1.93 9.87 -2.55
N VAL A 288 -2.22 9.24 -1.40
CA VAL A 288 -1.31 8.32 -0.71
C VAL A 288 -0.83 7.19 -1.64
N LEU A 289 -1.72 6.60 -2.46
CA LEU A 289 -1.39 5.51 -3.37
C LEU A 289 -0.21 5.82 -4.31
N GLU A 290 -0.03 7.07 -4.73
CA GLU A 290 1.13 7.45 -5.56
C GLU A 290 2.24 8.06 -4.73
N ASP A 291 1.91 8.92 -3.77
CA ASP A 291 2.89 9.60 -2.92
C ASP A 291 3.82 8.59 -2.24
N GLU A 292 3.28 7.47 -1.74
CA GLU A 292 4.05 6.41 -1.04
C GLU A 292 5.09 5.75 -1.97
N LYS A 293 4.81 5.66 -3.28
CA LYS A 293 5.74 5.11 -4.27
C LYS A 293 6.87 6.08 -4.63
N ALA A 294 6.76 7.36 -4.25
CA ALA A 294 7.76 8.39 -4.54
C ALA A 294 8.91 8.45 -3.52
N GLY A 295 8.77 7.87 -2.33
CA GLY A 295 9.80 7.98 -1.30
C GLY A 295 9.55 7.18 -0.03
N PHE A 296 10.34 7.48 1.00
CA PHE A 296 10.20 6.81 2.29
C PHE A 296 8.83 7.10 2.89
N HIS A 297 8.20 6.08 3.46
CA HIS A 297 6.99 6.21 4.26
C HIS A 297 6.98 5.17 5.38
N TRP A 298 6.06 5.35 6.31
CA TRP A 298 5.77 4.40 7.37
C TRP A 298 4.28 4.45 7.66
N ALA A 299 3.76 3.37 8.24
CA ALA A 299 2.35 3.27 8.59
C ALA A 299 2.13 2.98 10.07
N PHE A 300 0.94 3.34 10.55
CA PHE A 300 0.43 2.87 11.85
C PHE A 300 -0.89 2.09 11.71
N GLY A 301 -1.17 1.23 12.69
CA GLY A 301 -2.38 0.42 12.77
C GLY A 301 -2.17 -1.06 12.46
N ARG A 302 -3.02 -1.60 11.59
CA ARG A 302 -3.13 -3.01 11.24
C ARG A 302 -1.92 -3.45 10.41
N SER A 303 -1.33 -4.60 10.74
CA SER A 303 -0.08 -5.10 10.14
C SER A 303 -0.12 -6.57 9.72
N ASP A 304 -1.09 -7.37 10.18
CA ASP A 304 -1.24 -8.81 9.87
C ASP A 304 -1.18 -9.15 8.37
N HIS A 305 -1.84 -8.34 7.55
CA HIS A 305 -1.89 -8.50 6.09
C HIS A 305 -0.57 -8.18 5.36
N LEU A 306 0.44 -7.68 6.08
CA LEU A 306 1.80 -7.40 5.60
C LEU A 306 2.86 -8.24 6.35
N GLY A 307 2.44 -9.26 7.12
CA GLY A 307 3.34 -10.13 7.88
C GLY A 307 3.58 -9.73 9.34
N GLY A 308 2.80 -8.78 9.87
CA GLY A 308 2.73 -8.44 11.29
C GLY A 308 1.81 -9.34 12.10
N VAL A 309 1.54 -8.95 13.35
CA VAL A 309 0.67 -9.68 14.28
C VAL A 309 -0.58 -8.90 14.71
N VAL A 310 -0.66 -7.59 14.42
CA VAL A 310 -1.84 -6.78 14.76
C VAL A 310 -2.88 -6.94 13.67
N GLY A 311 -3.94 -7.68 13.98
CA GLY A 311 -5.06 -7.98 13.08
C GLY A 311 -6.35 -7.29 13.48
N VAL A 312 -7.42 -7.56 12.74
CA VAL A 312 -8.76 -6.97 12.99
C VAL A 312 -9.27 -7.22 14.41
N GLU A 313 -8.91 -8.36 15.01
CA GLU A 313 -9.36 -8.75 16.34
C GLU A 313 -8.70 -7.96 17.49
N ASP A 314 -7.61 -7.26 17.21
CA ASP A 314 -6.91 -6.42 18.19
C ASP A 314 -7.52 -5.01 18.31
N PHE A 315 -8.33 -4.60 17.35
CA PHE A 315 -9.04 -3.32 17.33
C PHE A 315 -10.31 -3.36 18.19
N GLU A 316 -10.72 -2.22 18.74
CA GLU A 316 -11.92 -2.12 19.59
C GLU A 316 -13.22 -2.38 18.81
N SER A 317 -13.24 -2.06 17.51
CA SER A 317 -14.36 -2.37 16.61
C SER A 317 -13.94 -2.47 15.14
N PRO A 318 -14.72 -3.12 14.26
CA PRO A 318 -14.45 -3.16 12.82
C PRO A 318 -14.31 -1.77 12.17
N GLU A 319 -15.05 -0.77 12.67
CA GLU A 319 -14.99 0.62 12.19
C GLU A 319 -13.72 1.36 12.65
N SER A 320 -12.99 0.81 13.62
CA SER A 320 -11.76 1.40 14.13
C SER A 320 -10.49 0.91 13.43
N VAL A 321 -10.61 -0.18 12.64
CA VAL A 321 -9.54 -0.78 11.85
C VAL A 321 -8.98 0.27 10.88
N VAL A 322 -7.67 0.41 10.92
CA VAL A 322 -6.94 1.37 10.08
C VAL A 322 -5.58 0.81 9.73
N HIS A 323 -5.11 1.15 8.54
CA HIS A 323 -3.71 1.14 8.17
C HIS A 323 -3.49 2.49 7.47
N GLN A 324 -2.61 3.32 8.01
CA GLN A 324 -2.43 4.69 7.54
C GLN A 324 -0.97 5.04 7.34
N ASP A 325 -0.62 5.28 6.09
CA ASP A 325 0.70 5.72 5.66
C ASP A 325 0.92 7.22 5.87
N ILE A 326 2.16 7.57 6.22
CA ILE A 326 2.69 8.93 6.27
C ILE A 326 3.96 8.99 5.41
N VAL A 327 3.93 9.86 4.40
CA VAL A 327 4.95 9.91 3.34
C VAL A 327 5.95 11.06 3.53
N TYR A 328 7.23 10.78 3.23
CA TYR A 328 8.38 11.66 3.37
C TYR A 328 9.20 11.76 2.07
N ALA A 329 8.51 11.91 0.93
CA ALA A 329 9.10 12.01 -0.39
C ALA A 329 9.43 13.46 -0.77
N GLU A 330 10.17 13.64 -1.88
CA GLU A 330 10.41 14.98 -2.43
C GLU A 330 9.07 15.64 -2.80
N GLY A 331 8.79 16.80 -2.20
CA GLY A 331 7.50 17.48 -2.31
C GLY A 331 6.71 17.51 -1.01
N ASN A 332 6.95 16.56 -0.09
CA ASN A 332 6.37 16.61 1.26
C ASN A 332 7.05 17.70 2.13
N PRO A 333 6.33 18.29 3.10
CA PRO A 333 6.88 19.30 4.01
C PRO A 333 8.02 18.80 4.90
N VAL A 334 7.99 17.50 5.22
CA VAL A 334 9.05 16.81 5.96
C VAL A 334 9.58 15.70 5.07
N GLN A 335 10.90 15.52 5.07
CA GLN A 335 11.59 14.54 4.25
C GLN A 335 12.53 13.71 5.13
N VAL A 336 12.98 12.56 4.62
CA VAL A 336 14.07 11.82 5.25
C VAL A 336 15.41 12.41 4.82
N GLU A 337 16.18 12.94 5.77
CA GLU A 337 17.55 13.40 5.49
C GLU A 337 18.49 12.21 5.28
N ARG A 338 18.32 11.15 6.08
CA ARG A 338 19.15 9.95 6.01
C ARG A 338 18.38 8.72 6.49
N ALA A 339 18.49 7.61 5.78
CA ALA A 339 18.04 6.29 6.20
C ALA A 339 19.18 5.29 6.07
N VAL A 340 19.53 4.62 7.17
CA VAL A 340 20.63 3.65 7.23
C VAL A 340 20.12 2.30 7.70
N ILE A 341 20.40 1.26 6.91
CA ILE A 341 20.14 -0.12 7.28
C ILE A 341 21.36 -0.69 7.99
N ILE A 342 21.14 -1.27 9.17
CA ILE A 342 22.18 -1.80 10.06
C ILE A 342 22.00 -3.31 10.20
N HIS A 343 23.09 -4.07 10.02
CA HIS A 343 23.11 -5.53 10.18
C HIS A 343 23.75 -5.95 11.52
N ALA A 344 23.50 -7.20 11.90
CA ALA A 344 23.99 -7.77 13.16
C ALA A 344 25.53 -7.77 13.31
N ASP A 345 26.27 -7.77 12.20
CA ASP A 345 27.74 -7.69 12.16
C ASP A 345 28.28 -6.25 12.26
N GLY A 346 27.40 -5.26 12.35
CA GLY A 346 27.74 -3.84 12.39
C GLY A 346 27.89 -3.18 11.02
N ARG A 347 27.67 -3.90 9.91
CA ARG A 347 27.61 -3.30 8.57
C ARG A 347 26.46 -2.29 8.51
N GLN A 348 26.75 -1.12 7.95
CA GLN A 348 25.79 -0.03 7.76
C GLN A 348 25.74 0.34 6.29
N VAL A 349 24.55 0.39 5.71
CA VAL A 349 24.31 0.78 4.32
C VAL A 349 23.32 1.92 4.30
N ALA A 350 23.72 3.08 3.77
CA ALA A 350 22.80 4.20 3.58
C ALA A 350 21.92 3.93 2.37
N VAL A 351 20.60 3.88 2.58
CA VAL A 351 19.60 3.82 1.50
C VAL A 351 19.25 5.22 1.03
N ILE A 352 19.11 6.16 1.97
CA ILE A 352 18.96 7.59 1.71
C ILE A 352 20.11 8.32 2.41
N ASP A 353 20.78 9.23 1.70
CA ASP A 353 21.77 10.15 2.29
C ASP A 353 21.67 11.53 1.63
N LYS A 354 21.48 12.55 2.47
CA LYS A 354 21.19 13.95 2.11
C LYS A 354 19.90 14.08 1.28
N GLY A 355 18.86 13.35 1.67
CA GLY A 355 17.56 13.37 0.98
C GLY A 355 17.51 12.63 -0.35
N GLU A 356 18.61 11.99 -0.77
CA GLU A 356 18.68 11.27 -2.04
C GLU A 356 18.91 9.79 -1.81
N TYR A 357 18.18 8.96 -2.55
CA TYR A 357 18.42 7.53 -2.61
C TYR A 357 19.81 7.16 -3.17
N LYS A 358 20.39 6.09 -2.63
CA LYS A 358 21.71 5.55 -2.99
C LYS A 358 21.56 4.13 -3.55
N PHE A 359 20.95 4.01 -4.73
CA PHE A 359 20.90 2.74 -5.48
C PHE A 359 22.15 2.52 -6.32
#